data_AF-A0A7S0W7F7-F1
#
_entry.id   AF-A0A7S0W7F7-F1
#
_cell.length_a   1.000
_cell.length_b   1.000
_cell.length_c   1.000
_cell.angle_alpha   90.00
_cell.angle_beta   90.00
_cell.angle_gamma   90.00
#
_symmetry.space_group_name_H-M   'P 1'
#
loop_
_entity.id
_entity.type
_entity.pdbx_description
1 polymer ?
#
loop_
_entity_poly.entity_id
_entity_poly.type
_entity_poly.pdbx_seq_one_letter_code
_entity_poly.pdbx_strand_id
1 'polypeptide(L)'
;AAVEGGSRRVLPQRVGGTDAEGKAAASDVVLDAFPASNGPFVALSAALGVPCVTFPGTGFASRGGAEQLLLAVGCGHGPGCFVARTLGDFHRGAVLAARGGRR
;
A
#
# COMPACT_ATOMS: atom_id res chain seq x y z
N ALA A 1 32.82 6.14 2.21
CA ALA A 1 32.06 5.03 2.79
C ALA A 1 30.89 4.73 1.87
N ALA A 2 30.97 3.64 1.11
CA ALA A 2 29.90 3.23 0.21
C ALA A 2 28.77 2.61 1.05
N VAL A 3 27.57 3.16 0.96
CA VAL A 3 26.37 2.52 1.50
C VAL A 3 26.02 1.39 0.52
N GLU A 4 26.33 0.15 0.88
CA GLU A 4 25.83 -1.02 0.16
C GLU A 4 24.31 -1.12 0.37
N GLY A 5 23.55 -0.52 -0.54
CA GLY A 5 22.11 -0.64 -0.61
C GLY A 5 21.69 -2.00 -1.18
N GLY A 6 21.86 -3.06 -0.41
CA GLY A 6 21.37 -4.39 -0.78
C GLY A 6 19.85 -4.45 -0.78
N SER A 7 19.24 -4.64 -1.96
CA SER A 7 17.79 -4.87 -2.07
C SER A 7 17.43 -6.26 -1.52
N ARG A 8 17.03 -6.33 -0.25
CA ARG A 8 16.55 -7.59 0.34
C ARG A 8 15.11 -7.84 -0.09
N ARG A 9 14.92 -8.66 -1.12
CA ARG A 9 13.60 -9.09 -1.58
C ARG A 9 13.23 -10.42 -0.91
N VAL A 10 12.06 -10.46 -0.27
CA VAL A 10 11.46 -11.70 0.23
C VAL A 10 10.21 -11.96 -0.59
N LEU A 11 10.16 -13.10 -1.29
CA LEU A 11 8.97 -13.55 -2.00
C LEU A 11 8.17 -14.45 -1.06
N PRO A 12 7.04 -13.98 -0.51
CA PRO A 12 6.23 -14.81 0.36
C PRO A 12 5.59 -15.94 -0.46
N GLN A 13 5.54 -17.16 0.10
CA GLN A 13 4.82 -18.28 -0.51
C GLN A 13 3.33 -17.93 -0.68
N ARG A 14 2.64 -18.64 -1.60
CA ARG A 14 1.17 -18.62 -1.64
C ARG A 14 0.65 -19.33 -0.40
N VAL A 15 -0.29 -18.70 0.29
CA VAL A 15 -0.83 -19.17 1.57
C VAL A 15 -2.31 -18.80 1.67
N GLY A 16 -3.04 -19.41 2.62
CA GLY A 16 -4.49 -19.27 2.77
C GLY A 16 -4.93 -17.87 3.23
N GLY A 17 -6.24 -17.65 3.38
CA GLY A 17 -6.81 -16.33 3.66
C GLY A 17 -6.29 -15.66 4.94
N THR A 18 -6.06 -16.41 6.02
CA THR A 18 -5.52 -15.92 7.30
C THR A 18 -4.10 -15.36 7.18
N ASP A 19 -3.35 -15.77 6.16
CA ASP A 19 -1.97 -15.34 5.98
C ASP A 19 -1.86 -13.98 5.29
N ALA A 20 -2.90 -13.53 4.58
CA ALA A 20 -2.93 -12.18 4.01
C ALA A 20 -3.01 -11.11 5.12
N GLU A 21 -3.84 -11.34 6.13
CA GLU A 21 -3.97 -10.47 7.30
C GLU A 21 -2.67 -10.42 8.09
N GLY A 22 -2.06 -11.58 8.36
CA GLY A 22 -0.77 -11.66 9.05
C GLY A 22 0.34 -10.91 8.30
N LYS A 23 0.38 -11.02 6.96
CA LYS A 23 1.34 -10.28 6.13
C LYS A 23 1.10 -8.77 6.14
N ALA A 24 -0.16 -8.34 6.05
CA ALA A 24 -0.49 -6.92 6.13
C ALA A 24 -0.11 -6.35 7.51
N ALA A 25 -0.51 -7.00 8.60
CA ALA A 25 -0.20 -6.59 9.96
C ALA A 25 1.30 -6.53 10.27
N ALA A 26 2.09 -7.42 9.66
CA ALA A 26 3.56 -7.44 9.78
C ALA A 26 4.28 -6.42 8.88
N SER A 27 3.56 -5.70 8.02
CA SER A 27 4.14 -4.71 7.11
C SER A 27 4.15 -3.32 7.72
N ASP A 28 5.25 -2.58 7.54
CA ASP A 28 5.32 -1.16 7.91
C ASP A 28 4.51 -0.29 6.97
N VAL A 29 4.44 -0.68 5.70
CA VAL A 29 3.71 -0.01 4.62
C VAL A 29 3.30 -1.01 3.55
N VAL A 30 2.14 -0.78 2.95
CA VAL A 30 1.65 -1.55 1.79
C VAL A 30 1.65 -0.66 0.54
N LEU A 31 2.30 -1.15 -0.52
CA LEU A 31 2.31 -0.49 -1.82
C LEU A 31 1.34 -1.23 -2.74
N ASP A 32 0.34 -0.51 -3.23
CA ASP A 32 -0.60 -1.05 -4.20
C ASP A 32 0.06 -1.24 -5.57
N ALA A 33 -0.39 -2.26 -6.29
CA ALA A 33 0.03 -2.49 -7.65
C ALA A 33 -0.74 -1.57 -8.62
N PHE A 34 -0.09 -1.22 -9.73
CA PHE A 34 -0.71 -0.52 -10.86
C PHE A 34 -0.08 -1.06 -12.14
N PRO A 35 -0.82 -1.12 -13.28
CA PRO A 35 -2.11 -0.50 -13.56
C PRO A 35 -3.35 -1.30 -13.10
N ALA A 36 -3.18 -2.40 -12.35
CA ALA A 36 -4.28 -3.14 -11.74
C ALA A 36 -4.09 -3.18 -10.21
N SER A 37 -5.04 -2.58 -9.49
CA SER A 37 -5.03 -2.44 -8.04
C SER A 37 -5.42 -3.75 -7.36
N ASN A 38 -4.79 -4.02 -6.21
CA ASN A 38 -5.21 -5.09 -5.31
C ASN A 38 -6.14 -4.53 -4.22
N GLY A 39 -7.31 -4.08 -4.64
CA GLY A 39 -8.31 -3.43 -3.77
C GLY A 39 -8.59 -4.13 -2.44
N PRO A 40 -8.90 -5.44 -2.43
CA PRO A 40 -9.20 -6.16 -1.19
C PRO A 40 -8.04 -6.12 -0.18
N PHE A 41 -6.79 -6.23 -0.65
CA PHE A 41 -5.63 -6.21 0.23
C PHE A 41 -5.32 -4.80 0.75
N VAL A 42 -5.52 -3.78 -0.08
CA VAL A 42 -5.41 -2.37 0.34
C VAL A 42 -6.45 -2.03 1.41
N ALA A 43 -7.70 -2.46 1.21
CA ALA A 43 -8.79 -2.29 2.16
C ALA A 43 -8.49 -2.97 3.50
N LEU A 44 -8.02 -4.22 3.45
CA LEU A 44 -7.59 -4.96 4.64
C LEU A 44 -6.46 -4.24 5.38
N SER A 45 -5.45 -3.78 4.66
CA SER A 45 -4.31 -3.07 5.26
C SER A 45 -4.76 -1.78 5.96
N ALA A 46 -5.65 -1.02 5.31
CA ALA A 46 -6.26 0.17 5.91
C ALA A 46 -7.08 -0.17 7.17
N ALA A 47 -7.85 -1.26 7.15
CA ALA A 47 -8.61 -1.72 8.32
C ALA A 47 -7.70 -2.14 9.49
N LEU A 48 -6.50 -2.64 9.21
CA LEU A 48 -5.46 -2.96 10.20
C LEU A 48 -4.60 -1.75 10.61
N GLY A 49 -4.95 -0.55 10.14
CA GLY A 49 -4.22 0.70 10.40
C GLY A 49 -2.82 0.73 9.79
N VAL A 50 -2.51 -0.15 8.83
CA VAL A 50 -1.23 -0.22 8.15
C VAL A 50 -1.26 0.78 6.99
N PRO A 51 -0.28 1.70 6.90
CA PRO A 51 -0.34 2.73 5.89
C PRO A 51 -0.21 2.12 4.50
N CYS A 52 -1.00 2.62 3.56
CA CYS A 52 -1.01 2.13 2.19
C CYS A 52 -0.91 3.27 1.17
N VAL A 53 -0.21 3.00 0.06
CA VAL A 53 0.00 3.94 -1.04
C VAL A 53 -0.58 3.34 -2.30
N THR A 54 -1.52 4.04 -2.94
CA THR A 54 -2.13 3.60 -4.21
C THR A 54 -1.98 4.65 -5.30
N PHE A 55 -1.98 4.21 -6.56
CA PHE A 55 -1.90 5.07 -7.74
C PHE A 55 -3.01 4.69 -8.73
N PRO A 56 -4.17 5.36 -8.69
CA PRO A 56 -5.26 5.10 -9.61
C PRO A 56 -4.90 5.55 -11.03
N GLY A 57 -4.88 4.59 -11.95
CA GLY A 57 -4.83 4.78 -13.38
C GLY A 57 -6.20 5.14 -13.98
N THR A 58 -6.31 5.02 -15.30
CA THR A 58 -7.52 5.41 -16.05
C THR A 58 -8.55 4.29 -16.18
N GLY A 59 -8.14 3.03 -15.99
CA GLY A 59 -9.02 1.85 -16.12
C GLY A 59 -9.72 1.45 -14.83
N PHE A 60 -10.86 0.76 -14.95
CA PHE A 60 -11.64 0.26 -13.81
C PHE A 60 -10.82 -0.63 -12.88
N ALA A 61 -9.98 -1.53 -13.43
CA ALA A 61 -9.10 -2.40 -12.66
C ALA A 61 -8.08 -1.62 -11.79
N SER A 62 -7.81 -0.37 -12.13
CA SER A 62 -6.90 0.50 -11.37
C SER A 62 -7.61 1.34 -10.30
N ARG A 63 -8.92 1.59 -10.45
CA ARG A 63 -9.70 2.50 -9.59
C ARG A 63 -10.63 1.78 -8.62
N GLY A 64 -11.19 0.64 -9.05
CA GLY A 64 -12.30 -0.03 -8.38
C GLY A 64 -11.97 -0.58 -7.00
N GLY A 65 -10.68 -0.77 -6.70
CA GLY A 65 -10.23 -1.46 -5.50
C GLY A 65 -9.78 -0.54 -4.37
N ALA A 66 -8.84 0.35 -4.65
CA ALA A 66 -8.18 1.14 -3.62
C ALA A 66 -8.71 2.58 -3.54
N GLU A 67 -8.86 3.29 -4.67
CA GLU A 67 -9.31 4.68 -4.66
C GLU A 67 -10.75 4.82 -4.14
N GLN A 68 -11.71 4.08 -4.71
CA GLN A 68 -13.12 4.17 -4.27
C GLN A 68 -13.31 3.69 -2.83
N LEU A 69 -12.54 2.70 -2.39
CA LEU A 69 -12.66 2.10 -1.08
C LEU A 69 -11.98 2.98 0.00
N LEU A 70 -10.83 3.59 -0.32
CA LEU A 70 -10.18 4.57 0.55
C LEU A 70 -10.96 5.89 0.65
N LEU A 71 -11.62 6.31 -0.44
CA LEU A 71 -12.53 7.46 -0.41
C LEU A 71 -13.80 7.14 0.39
N ALA A 72 -14.36 5.93 0.26
CA ALA A 72 -15.58 5.51 0.97
C ALA A 72 -15.37 5.30 2.48
N VAL A 73 -14.19 4.83 2.91
CA VAL A 73 -13.86 4.61 4.33
C VAL A 73 -13.43 5.93 5.01
N GLY A 74 -13.45 7.07 4.30
CA GLY A 74 -12.98 8.36 4.84
C GLY A 74 -11.46 8.43 5.03
N CYS A 75 -10.74 7.39 4.61
CA CYS A 75 -9.29 7.26 4.71
C CYS A 75 -8.55 8.13 3.68
N GLY A 76 -9.24 8.76 2.72
CA GLY A 76 -8.62 9.66 1.74
C GLY A 76 -7.85 10.84 2.37
N HIS A 77 -8.08 11.15 3.65
CA HIS A 77 -7.33 12.14 4.44
C HIS A 77 -6.99 11.66 5.86
N GLY A 78 -7.24 10.39 6.19
CA GLY A 78 -6.88 9.81 7.49
C GLY A 78 -5.39 9.47 7.56
N PRO A 79 -4.77 9.43 8.76
CA PRO A 79 -3.37 9.08 8.92
C PRO A 79 -3.15 7.60 8.57
N GLY A 80 -2.86 7.31 7.31
CA GLY A 80 -2.52 5.96 6.88
C GLY A 80 -2.60 5.72 5.37
N CYS A 81 -3.59 6.28 4.67
CA CYS A 81 -3.83 5.91 3.27
C CYS A 81 -3.55 7.08 2.31
N PHE A 82 -2.67 6.87 1.33
CA PHE A 82 -2.25 7.89 0.39
C PHE A 82 -2.64 7.53 -1.05
N VAL A 83 -3.49 8.35 -1.66
CA VAL A 83 -3.87 8.23 -3.08
C VAL A 83 -2.99 9.16 -3.91
N ALA A 84 -2.04 8.58 -4.63
CA ALA A 84 -1.11 9.30 -5.48
C ALA A 84 -1.80 9.81 -6.75
N ARG A 85 -1.46 11.02 -7.21
CA ARG A 85 -1.97 11.59 -8.47
C ARG A 85 -0.97 11.51 -9.61
N THR A 86 0.29 11.29 -9.27
CA THR A 86 1.40 11.10 -10.21
C THR A 86 2.30 9.99 -9.70
N LEU A 87 3.12 9.41 -10.58
CA LEU A 87 4.14 8.44 -10.17
C LEU A 87 5.15 9.05 -9.17
N GLY A 88 5.47 10.34 -9.32
CA GLY A 88 6.31 11.07 -8.37
C GLY A 88 5.69 11.16 -6.97
N ASP A 89 4.38 11.33 -6.89
CA ASP A 89 3.65 11.32 -5.61
C ASP A 89 3.62 9.93 -5.00
N PHE A 90 3.46 8.89 -5.82
CA PHE A 90 3.52 7.49 -5.35
C PHE A 90 4.86 7.19 -4.69
N HIS A 91 5.98 7.55 -5.34
CA HIS A 91 7.32 7.39 -4.75
C HIS A 91 7.48 8.20 -3.45
N ARG A 92 7.05 9.46 -3.44
CA ARG A 92 7.13 10.30 -2.22
C ARG A 92 6.31 9.72 -1.07
N GLY A 93 5.07 9.28 -1.35
CA GLY A 93 4.20 8.63 -0.38
C GLY A 93 4.82 7.35 0.18
N ALA A 94 5.40 6.51 -0.68
CA ALA A 94 6.09 5.29 -0.27
C ALA A 94 7.27 5.57 0.67
N VAL A 95 8.11 6.56 0.35
CA VAL A 95 9.26 6.94 1.20
C VAL A 95 8.80 7.54 2.53
N LEU A 96 7.78 8.39 2.53
CA LEU A 96 7.26 8.99 3.76
C LEU A 96 6.63 7.93 4.67
N ALA A 97 5.82 7.02 4.11
CA ALA A 97 5.21 5.93 4.85
C ALA A 97 6.27 4.96 5.41
N ALA A 98 7.29 4.61 4.64
CA ALA A 98 8.40 3.77 5.11
C ALA A 98 9.22 4.43 6.23
N ARG A 99 9.35 5.76 6.23
CA ARG A 99 10.06 6.51 7.29
C ARG A 99 9.20 6.75 8.55
N GLY A 100 7.88 6.75 8.39
CA GLY A 100 6.91 6.89 9.47
C GLY A 100 6.54 5.58 10.16
N GLY A 101 7.20 4.46 9.80
CA GLY A 101 6.96 3.14 10.35
C GLY A 101 6.90 3.14 11.88
N ARG A 102 5.93 2.39 12.42
CA ARG A 102 5.66 2.28 13.85
C ARG A 102 6.95 1.81 14.55
N ARG A 103 7.47 2.60 15.50
CA ARG A 103 8.49 2.14 16.44
C ARG A 103 7.87 1.19 17.45
#